data_AF-A0A6A5C4M7-F1
#
_entry.id   AF-A0A6A5C4M7-F1
#
_cell.length_a   1.000
_cell.length_b   1.000
_cell.length_c   1.000
_cell.angle_alpha   90.00
_cell.angle_beta   90.00
_cell.angle_gamma   90.00
#
_symmetry.space_group_name_H-M   'P 1'
#
loop_
_entity.id
_entity.type
_entity.pdbx_description
1 polymer ?
#
loop_
_entity_poly.entity_id
_entity_poly.type
_entity_poly.pdbx_seq_one_letter_code
_entity_poly.pdbx_strand_id
1 'polypeptide(L)'
;MGQHQTTQVTSPTSNRPKKIPHSSESDTKHNNNRETRTKLSLIDIQKCFSLSEGTSFISTQARNFLPSSMNQYSILNLAANEKLVQILSQRILQELAKNEQTQDTNNTATQEITTSMLEQKLEQCKEHAKERVFSLLESDDVSRMEESRAFACFLGLMIGDAMGSPLEFSPCRFPQNITHEKQMLVEKAWKNDPEFFELTSMSDKHVWTKPNYNRFELKPGQYTDDSSMALCVLDTFVTKVLDEIYLKECQKDLPPSDIDFDFNGRDMRLRFLNWWYFGYNNAFGKDETHTGAGSSCGLGGNIKQSLVEFMKNPSSEVTLAGDLTTSGNGSIMRNAPIPIVCLKHLSNNNSTETLEKVMKMAYKQSKTTHQGEEAAELCRLLTLIVVKAVKADASLSPLQVKQQIFDSLHDGEFVSTLPSVNCLVRSQVENNDVASRNWNWLDVNYTFCKDRIQRDPGYCGSYAMDAMAMALHNIYYTDNFVDAILLTTNMRGDSDSVGAVVGQIAGAIYGLRQTPRQWLETILQWDYNRDILLRLSIIYSHDLS
;
A
#
# COMPACT_ATOMS: atom_id res chain seq x y z
N MET A 1 -78.65 18.11 53.34
CA MET A 1 -77.48 18.87 53.86
C MET A 1 -76.41 18.77 52.77
N GLY A 2 -76.35 19.69 51.80
CA GLY A 2 -75.72 21.02 51.86
C GLY A 2 -74.19 20.86 51.79
N GLN A 3 -73.39 21.42 50.87
CA GLN A 3 -73.48 22.43 49.80
C GLN A 3 -72.27 22.17 48.84
N HIS A 4 -72.43 22.19 47.50
CA HIS A 4 -71.93 23.20 46.53
C HIS A 4 -70.39 23.44 46.52
N GLN A 5 -69.64 23.52 45.39
CA GLN A 5 -69.91 23.95 44.01
C GLN A 5 -68.75 23.54 43.03
N THR A 6 -69.11 23.14 41.79
CA THR A 6 -68.62 23.55 40.42
C THR A 6 -67.23 24.22 40.23
N THR A 7 -66.46 24.13 39.12
CA THR A 7 -66.63 23.73 37.70
C THR A 7 -65.25 23.74 36.96
N GLN A 8 -65.09 22.83 36.00
CA GLN A 8 -64.48 22.89 34.64
C GLN A 8 -63.29 23.82 34.21
N VAL A 9 -62.34 23.17 33.50
CA VAL A 9 -61.66 23.50 32.20
C VAL A 9 -60.50 24.54 32.19
N THR A 10 -59.31 24.10 31.73
CA THR A 10 -58.54 24.64 30.56
C THR A 10 -57.20 23.91 30.33
N SER A 11 -56.74 23.97 29.07
CA SER A 11 -55.65 23.26 28.38
C SER A 11 -54.23 23.87 28.62
N PRO A 12 -53.13 23.28 28.07
CA PRO A 12 -51.78 23.36 28.64
C PRO A 12 -50.98 24.58 28.20
N THR A 13 -50.14 25.11 29.09
CA THR A 13 -49.23 26.22 28.82
C THR A 13 -47.85 25.74 28.35
N SER A 14 -47.52 26.20 27.15
CA SER A 14 -46.18 26.23 26.55
C SER A 14 -45.20 27.09 27.35
N ASN A 15 -43.98 26.62 27.61
CA ASN A 15 -42.88 27.47 28.05
C ASN A 15 -41.81 27.59 26.94
N ARG A 16 -41.78 28.79 26.35
CA ARG A 16 -40.76 29.34 25.46
C ARG A 16 -39.53 29.79 26.28
N PRO A 17 -38.29 29.60 25.82
CA PRO A 17 -37.15 30.38 26.28
C PRO A 17 -37.08 31.75 25.59
N LYS A 18 -36.55 32.73 26.32
CA LYS A 18 -36.60 34.18 26.10
C LYS A 18 -35.83 34.69 24.86
N LYS A 19 -36.38 35.74 24.23
CA LYS A 19 -35.76 36.57 23.19
C LYS A 19 -34.75 37.58 23.79
N ILE A 20 -33.55 37.58 23.22
CA ILE A 20 -32.78 38.69 22.60
C ILE A 20 -33.24 40.13 22.90
N PRO A 21 -32.32 41.05 23.25
CA PRO A 21 -32.36 42.44 22.82
C PRO A 21 -31.44 42.66 21.59
N HIS A 22 -32.01 43.28 20.56
CA HIS A 22 -31.30 43.76 19.37
C HIS A 22 -30.49 45.03 19.70
N SER A 23 -29.26 45.09 19.21
CA SER A 23 -28.70 46.32 18.65
C SER A 23 -27.82 45.96 17.45
N SER A 24 -27.88 46.84 16.47
CA SER A 24 -27.54 46.70 15.07
C SER A 24 -26.05 46.79 14.72
N GLU A 25 -25.74 46.18 13.57
CA GLU A 25 -24.74 46.56 12.55
C GLU A 25 -23.26 46.12 12.65
N SER A 26 -22.84 45.58 11.48
CA SER A 26 -21.52 45.52 10.84
C SER A 26 -20.35 44.82 11.55
N ASP A 27 -20.02 43.60 11.13
CA ASP A 27 -18.90 43.35 10.20
C ASP A 27 -18.35 41.92 10.28
N THR A 28 -18.11 41.39 9.09
CA THR A 28 -17.46 40.11 8.73
C THR A 28 -16.30 39.68 9.64
N LYS A 29 -16.28 38.40 10.04
CA LYS A 29 -15.05 37.60 10.18
C LYS A 29 -15.38 36.10 10.13
N HIS A 30 -14.95 35.46 9.05
CA HIS A 30 -14.79 34.01 8.95
C HIS A 30 -13.86 33.50 10.05
N ASN A 31 -14.33 32.52 10.83
CA ASN A 31 -13.50 31.86 11.83
C ASN A 31 -12.80 30.65 11.18
N ASN A 32 -11.54 30.86 10.80
CA ASN A 32 -10.60 29.82 10.38
C ASN A 32 -10.16 28.99 11.59
N ASN A 33 -10.72 27.82 11.80
CA ASN A 33 -10.10 26.80 12.65
C ASN A 33 -9.15 25.93 11.80
N ARG A 34 -7.92 26.43 11.59
CA ARG A 34 -6.77 25.57 11.24
C ARG A 34 -6.27 24.96 12.55
N GLU A 35 -6.50 23.67 12.76
CA GLU A 35 -5.87 22.90 13.83
C GLU A 35 -4.34 22.96 13.66
N THR A 36 -3.65 23.46 14.68
CA THR A 36 -2.19 23.50 14.78
C THR A 36 -1.65 22.07 14.89
N ARG A 37 -1.09 21.55 13.77
CA ARG A 37 -0.20 20.37 13.80
C ARG A 37 0.87 20.59 14.87
N THR A 38 0.87 19.78 15.93
CA THR A 38 1.97 19.73 16.90
C THR A 38 3.21 19.24 16.16
N LYS A 39 4.10 20.16 15.78
CA LYS A 39 5.41 19.81 15.21
C LYS A 39 6.24 19.12 16.30
N LEU A 40 6.42 17.82 16.18
CA LEU A 40 7.43 17.10 16.95
C LEU A 40 8.82 17.59 16.55
N SER A 41 9.71 17.75 17.53
CA SER A 41 11.08 18.17 17.26
C SER A 41 11.89 16.98 16.74
N LEU A 42 12.88 17.24 15.87
CA LEU A 42 13.88 16.24 15.44
C LEU A 42 14.54 15.50 16.62
N ILE A 43 14.62 16.16 17.78
CA ILE A 43 15.18 15.61 19.02
C ILE A 43 14.32 14.47 19.58
N ASP A 44 13.00 14.56 19.47
CA ASP A 44 12.09 13.53 20.02
C ASP A 44 12.09 12.25 19.19
N ILE A 45 12.37 12.36 17.90
CA ILE A 45 12.54 11.21 16.99
C ILE A 45 13.96 10.63 17.10
N GLN A 46 15.00 11.46 17.29
CA GLN A 46 16.35 10.97 17.59
C GLN A 46 16.38 10.08 18.86
N LYS A 47 15.55 10.37 19.86
CA LYS A 47 15.37 9.48 21.02
C LYS A 47 14.80 8.10 20.63
N CYS A 48 13.99 8.01 19.57
CA CYS A 48 13.47 6.74 19.05
C CYS A 48 14.56 5.90 18.38
N PHE A 49 15.55 6.55 17.75
CA PHE A 49 16.72 5.91 17.14
C PHE A 49 17.79 5.49 18.16
N SER A 50 17.90 6.15 19.32
CA SER A 50 18.94 5.87 20.33
C SER A 50 18.66 4.67 21.26
N LEU A 51 17.55 3.96 21.06
CA LEU A 51 17.10 2.87 21.96
C LEU A 51 17.36 1.46 21.38
N SER A 52 18.43 1.27 20.61
CA SER A 52 19.00 -0.07 20.36
C SER A 52 20.31 -0.18 21.13
N GLU A 53 20.39 -1.11 22.06
CA GLU A 53 21.65 -1.51 22.68
C GLU A 53 22.64 -1.91 21.58
N GLY A 54 23.80 -1.24 21.54
CA GLY A 54 25.00 -1.84 20.96
C GLY A 54 25.49 -1.40 19.58
N THR A 55 25.21 -0.19 19.07
CA THR A 55 26.16 0.50 18.16
C THR A 55 25.95 2.02 18.24
N SER A 56 26.82 2.67 19.00
CA SER A 56 26.99 4.12 18.96
C SER A 56 27.74 4.52 17.69
N PHE A 57 27.07 5.03 16.66
CA PHE A 57 27.75 5.84 15.64
C PHE A 57 26.82 6.83 14.93
N ILE A 58 26.00 7.58 15.68
CA ILE A 58 25.65 8.93 15.23
C ILE A 58 26.67 9.87 15.86
N SER A 59 27.89 9.81 15.33
CA SER A 59 28.91 10.79 15.70
C SER A 59 28.50 12.15 15.14
N THR A 60 28.87 13.19 15.87
CA THR A 60 28.60 14.61 15.68
C THR A 60 28.91 15.15 14.27
N GLN A 61 29.49 14.35 13.37
CA GLN A 61 29.76 14.71 11.97
C GLN A 61 28.52 14.67 11.05
N ALA A 62 27.48 13.86 11.34
CA ALA A 62 26.26 13.84 10.52
C ALA A 62 25.43 15.14 10.63
N ARG A 63 25.65 15.95 11.67
CA ARG A 63 24.98 17.26 11.84
C ARG A 63 25.47 18.34 10.87
N ASN A 64 26.66 18.18 10.30
CA ASN A 64 27.31 19.20 9.47
C ASN A 64 27.33 18.87 7.97
N PHE A 65 26.77 17.71 7.56
CA PHE A 65 26.71 17.26 6.17
C PHE A 65 25.32 17.24 5.55
N LEU A 66 24.32 17.84 6.21
CA LEU A 66 23.05 18.15 5.57
C LEU A 66 23.06 19.62 5.16
N PRO A 67 23.58 19.96 3.96
CA PRO A 67 23.36 21.30 3.42
C PRO A 67 21.86 21.55 3.34
N SER A 68 21.45 22.79 3.59
CA SER A 68 20.07 23.28 3.45
C SER A 68 19.45 23.09 2.05
N SER A 69 20.22 22.56 1.10
CA SER A 69 19.84 22.20 -0.26
C SER A 69 19.74 20.68 -0.52
N MET A 70 20.06 19.81 0.44
CA MET A 70 19.72 18.38 0.34
C MET A 70 18.26 18.20 0.78
N ASN A 71 17.37 18.28 -0.22
CA ASN A 71 15.95 18.00 -0.12
C ASN A 71 15.70 16.74 0.74
N GLN A 72 14.74 16.85 1.66
CA GLN A 72 14.32 15.83 2.64
C GLN A 72 13.76 14.52 2.02
N TYR A 73 14.01 14.27 0.74
CA TYR A 73 13.26 13.33 -0.11
C TYR A 73 14.11 12.20 -0.71
N SER A 74 15.36 12.04 -0.29
CA SER A 74 16.33 11.13 -0.93
C SER A 74 17.17 10.41 0.14
N ILE A 75 17.38 9.10 0.21
CA ILE A 75 17.15 7.84 -0.55
C ILE A 75 17.16 6.74 0.53
N LEU A 76 16.59 5.53 0.35
CA LEU A 76 16.75 4.33 1.22
C LEU A 76 17.30 4.58 2.65
N ASN A 77 16.50 4.49 3.72
CA ASN A 77 16.90 4.62 5.15
C ASN A 77 18.41 4.78 5.41
N LEU A 78 18.88 5.77 6.19
CA LEU A 78 20.30 5.92 6.59
C LEU A 78 21.10 4.61 6.71
N ALA A 79 20.53 3.57 7.35
CA ALA A 79 21.12 2.23 7.42
C ALA A 79 21.21 1.47 6.06
N ALA A 80 20.14 1.47 5.26
CA ALA A 80 20.15 0.93 3.90
C ALA A 80 21.09 1.70 2.95
N ASN A 81 21.15 3.03 3.05
CA ASN A 81 22.13 3.84 2.31
C ASN A 81 23.56 3.47 2.69
N GLU A 82 23.86 3.40 4.00
CA GLU A 82 25.18 3.00 4.47
C GLU A 82 25.55 1.61 3.93
N LYS A 83 24.60 0.67 3.98
CA LYS A 83 24.83 -0.68 3.47
C LYS A 83 25.05 -0.73 1.97
N LEU A 84 24.24 -0.01 1.20
CA LEU A 84 24.38 0.07 -0.23
C LEU A 84 25.74 0.69 -0.62
N VAL A 85 26.15 1.76 0.06
CA VAL A 85 27.49 2.37 -0.11
C VAL A 85 28.59 1.36 0.20
N GLN A 86 28.47 0.58 1.27
CA GLN A 86 29.43 -0.46 1.62
C GLN A 86 29.52 -1.53 0.52
N ILE A 87 28.40 -2.02 -0.01
CA ILE A 87 28.39 -3.03 -1.07
C ILE A 87 28.99 -2.48 -2.37
N LEU A 88 28.55 -1.30 -2.81
CA LEU A 88 29.05 -0.67 -4.02
C LEU A 88 30.55 -0.38 -3.92
N SER A 89 31.04 0.01 -2.74
CA SER A 89 32.48 0.15 -2.47
C SER A 89 33.22 -1.17 -2.69
N GLN A 90 32.70 -2.29 -2.15
CA GLN A 90 33.33 -3.60 -2.34
C GLN A 90 33.36 -4.01 -3.82
N ARG A 91 32.27 -3.83 -4.57
CA ARG A 91 32.22 -4.14 -6.01
C ARG A 91 33.21 -3.32 -6.82
N ILE A 92 33.32 -2.02 -6.55
CA ILE A 92 34.30 -1.14 -7.20
C ILE A 92 35.72 -1.67 -6.94
N LEU A 93 36.06 -2.00 -5.69
CA LEU A 93 37.39 -2.53 -5.36
C LEU A 93 37.70 -3.83 -6.11
N GLN A 94 36.72 -4.74 -6.21
CA GLN A 94 36.87 -5.98 -6.96
C GLN A 94 37.07 -5.74 -8.47
N GLU A 95 36.36 -4.77 -9.07
CA GLU A 95 36.51 -4.39 -10.48
C GLU A 95 37.89 -3.79 -10.77
N LEU A 96 38.39 -2.91 -9.89
CA LEU A 96 39.72 -2.34 -10.00
C LEU A 96 40.81 -3.42 -9.89
N ALA A 97 40.68 -4.35 -8.93
CA ALA A 97 41.61 -5.46 -8.77
C ALA A 97 41.67 -6.38 -10.02
N LYS A 98 40.53 -6.61 -10.69
CA LYS A 98 40.48 -7.39 -11.95
C LYS A 98 41.20 -6.65 -13.09
N ASN A 99 41.03 -5.34 -13.19
CA ASN A 99 41.67 -4.53 -14.23
C ASN A 99 43.19 -4.46 -14.04
N GLU A 100 43.67 -4.37 -12.80
CA GLU A 100 45.11 -4.41 -12.47
C GLU A 100 45.74 -5.77 -12.83
N GLN A 101 45.03 -6.89 -12.66
CA GLN A 101 45.54 -8.22 -13.07
C GLN A 101 45.66 -8.38 -14.59
N THR A 102 44.93 -7.59 -15.38
CA THR A 102 45.02 -7.59 -16.86
C THR A 102 46.06 -6.63 -17.43
N GLN A 103 46.65 -5.74 -16.62
CA GLN A 103 47.71 -4.81 -17.05
C GLN A 103 49.07 -5.26 -16.51
N ASP A 104 50.05 -5.36 -17.41
CA ASP A 104 51.39 -5.90 -17.13
C ASP A 104 52.24 -4.95 -16.26
N THR A 105 52.27 -5.21 -14.95
CA THR A 105 53.24 -4.79 -13.88
C THR A 105 53.50 -3.30 -13.55
N ASN A 106 53.77 -3.07 -12.25
CA ASN A 106 54.55 -1.97 -11.65
C ASN A 106 53.89 -0.63 -11.27
N ASN A 107 52.58 -0.56 -11.03
CA ASN A 107 52.02 0.60 -10.34
C ASN A 107 50.90 0.20 -9.38
N THR A 108 51.25 -0.09 -8.12
CA THR A 108 50.27 -0.13 -7.01
C THR A 108 49.87 1.30 -6.68
N ALA A 109 49.05 1.90 -7.52
CA ALA A 109 48.29 3.08 -7.15
C ALA A 109 47.02 2.58 -6.47
N THR A 110 46.97 2.59 -5.15
CA THR A 110 45.75 2.32 -4.39
C THR A 110 44.70 3.33 -4.83
N GLN A 111 43.81 2.95 -5.75
CA GLN A 111 42.78 3.86 -6.24
C GLN A 111 41.78 4.12 -5.11
N GLU A 112 41.70 5.36 -4.64
CA GLU A 112 40.68 5.77 -3.68
C GLU A 112 39.30 5.74 -4.34
N ILE A 113 38.34 5.09 -3.68
CA ILE A 113 36.93 5.12 -4.10
C ILE A 113 36.39 6.52 -3.86
N THR A 114 35.99 7.20 -4.94
CA THR A 114 35.39 8.54 -4.83
C THR A 114 33.87 8.46 -4.69
N THR A 115 33.26 9.49 -4.09
CA THR A 115 31.79 9.64 -4.03
C THR A 115 31.16 9.57 -5.43
N SER A 116 31.81 10.18 -6.43
CA SER A 116 31.33 10.16 -7.82
C SER A 116 31.29 8.74 -8.42
N MET A 117 32.24 7.87 -8.07
CA MET A 117 32.23 6.47 -8.52
C MET A 117 31.06 5.69 -7.90
N LEU A 118 30.77 5.92 -6.62
CA LEU A 118 29.63 5.30 -5.93
C LEU A 118 28.29 5.76 -6.51
N GLU A 119 28.15 7.07 -6.75
CA GLU A 119 26.96 7.64 -7.38
C GLU A 119 26.75 7.08 -8.80
N GLN A 120 27.82 6.98 -9.60
CA GLN A 120 27.77 6.39 -10.93
C GLN A 120 27.34 4.92 -10.88
N LYS A 121 27.89 4.12 -9.95
CA LYS A 121 27.52 2.71 -9.80
C LYS A 121 26.07 2.53 -9.35
N LEU A 122 25.63 3.37 -8.40
CA LEU A 122 24.24 3.38 -7.95
C LEU A 122 23.28 3.70 -9.11
N GLU A 123 23.63 4.70 -9.93
CA GLU A 123 22.84 5.06 -11.10
C GLU A 123 22.77 3.93 -12.14
N GLN A 124 23.86 3.21 -12.36
CA GLN A 124 23.87 2.01 -13.20
C GLN A 124 22.93 0.93 -12.68
N CYS A 125 22.95 0.63 -11.37
CA CYS A 125 22.02 -0.33 -10.76
C CYS A 125 20.56 0.10 -10.96
N LYS A 126 20.25 1.40 -10.85
CA LYS A 126 18.89 1.93 -11.07
C LYS A 126 18.45 1.77 -12.53
N GLU A 127 19.30 2.09 -13.49
CA GLU A 127 18.98 1.92 -14.91
C GLU A 127 18.85 0.43 -15.28
N HIS A 128 19.70 -0.45 -14.77
CA HIS A 128 19.53 -1.91 -14.94
C HIS A 128 18.20 -2.41 -14.36
N ALA A 129 17.83 -1.98 -13.14
CA ALA A 129 16.55 -2.34 -12.54
C ALA A 129 15.36 -1.86 -13.40
N LYS A 130 15.47 -0.66 -13.97
CA LYS A 130 14.49 -0.14 -14.92
C LYS A 130 14.42 -0.97 -16.20
N GLU A 131 15.54 -1.25 -16.85
CA GLU A 131 15.59 -2.10 -18.05
C GLU A 131 15.02 -3.51 -17.78
N ARG A 132 15.36 -4.09 -16.63
CA ARG A 132 14.86 -5.39 -16.17
C ARG A 132 13.34 -5.41 -16.08
N VAL A 133 12.72 -4.37 -15.50
CA VAL A 133 11.26 -4.24 -15.39
C VAL A 133 10.61 -3.92 -16.73
N PHE A 134 11.13 -2.96 -17.49
CA PHE A 134 10.53 -2.55 -18.76
C PHE A 134 10.64 -3.63 -19.84
N SER A 135 11.68 -4.47 -19.81
CA SER A 135 11.76 -5.65 -20.68
C SER A 135 10.62 -6.65 -20.43
N LEU A 136 10.07 -6.72 -19.20
CA LEU A 136 8.94 -7.60 -18.88
C LEU A 136 7.60 -7.09 -19.40
N LEU A 137 7.47 -5.79 -19.70
CA LEU A 137 6.27 -5.24 -20.36
C LEU A 137 6.14 -5.73 -21.81
N GLU A 138 7.27 -6.04 -22.44
CA GLU A 138 7.38 -6.37 -23.87
C GLU A 138 7.67 -7.87 -24.10
N SER A 139 8.00 -8.61 -23.03
CA SER A 139 8.44 -10.00 -23.11
C SER A 139 7.29 -11.01 -23.06
N ASP A 140 7.37 -12.00 -23.95
CA ASP A 140 6.59 -13.25 -23.92
C ASP A 140 7.36 -14.42 -23.29
N ASP A 141 8.50 -14.12 -22.65
CA ASP A 141 9.34 -15.11 -22.00
C ASP A 141 8.65 -15.67 -20.75
N VAL A 142 8.06 -16.85 -20.94
CA VAL A 142 7.40 -17.65 -19.91
C VAL A 142 8.35 -17.96 -18.74
N SER A 143 9.67 -18.05 -18.97
CA SER A 143 10.63 -18.34 -17.89
C SER A 143 10.74 -17.20 -16.86
N ARG A 144 10.35 -15.99 -17.23
CA ARG A 144 10.32 -14.81 -16.35
C ARG A 144 8.91 -14.48 -15.83
N MET A 145 7.96 -15.39 -15.97
CA MET A 145 6.56 -15.14 -15.57
C MET A 145 6.41 -14.94 -14.05
N GLU A 146 7.14 -15.69 -13.23
CA GLU A 146 7.13 -15.49 -11.77
C GLU A 146 7.58 -14.06 -11.42
N GLU A 147 8.68 -13.60 -12.00
CA GLU A 147 9.20 -12.24 -11.85
C GLU A 147 8.20 -11.18 -12.31
N SER A 148 7.63 -11.41 -13.50
CA SER A 148 6.61 -10.54 -14.11
C SER A 148 5.40 -10.37 -13.18
N ARG A 149 4.88 -11.46 -12.62
CA ARG A 149 3.76 -11.45 -11.67
C ARG A 149 4.13 -10.82 -10.33
N ALA A 150 5.33 -11.07 -9.82
CA ALA A 150 5.82 -10.48 -8.58
C ALA A 150 5.94 -8.95 -8.67
N PHE A 151 6.56 -8.45 -9.74
CA PHE A 151 6.68 -7.00 -9.97
C PHE A 151 5.33 -6.36 -10.28
N ALA A 152 4.49 -7.01 -11.09
CA ALA A 152 3.15 -6.52 -11.38
C ALA A 152 2.26 -6.46 -10.13
N CYS A 153 2.42 -7.35 -9.14
CA CYS A 153 1.71 -7.28 -7.87
C CYS A 153 1.97 -5.94 -7.14
N PHE A 154 3.24 -5.57 -6.96
CA PHE A 154 3.59 -4.32 -6.28
C PHE A 154 3.28 -3.08 -7.13
N LEU A 155 3.63 -3.11 -8.42
CA LEU A 155 3.36 -1.96 -9.30
C LEU A 155 1.86 -1.79 -9.58
N GLY A 156 1.11 -2.89 -9.59
CA GLY A 156 -0.34 -2.90 -9.69
C GLY A 156 -1.02 -2.24 -8.50
N LEU A 157 -0.55 -2.50 -7.28
CA LEU A 157 -0.95 -1.76 -6.07
C LEU A 157 -0.83 -0.25 -6.30
N MET A 158 0.35 0.20 -6.75
CA MET A 158 0.62 1.62 -6.95
C MET A 158 -0.24 2.24 -8.05
N ILE A 159 -0.49 1.49 -9.13
CA ILE A 159 -1.39 1.92 -10.20
C ILE A 159 -2.82 2.04 -9.68
N GLY A 160 -3.28 1.08 -8.88
CA GLY A 160 -4.62 1.07 -8.31
C GLY A 160 -4.88 2.24 -7.36
N ASP A 161 -3.93 2.50 -6.46
CA ASP A 161 -3.90 3.69 -5.58
C ASP A 161 -4.01 4.97 -6.42
N ALA A 162 -3.02 5.21 -7.30
CA ALA A 162 -2.95 6.45 -8.05
C ALA A 162 -4.15 6.65 -9.01
N MET A 163 -4.73 5.57 -9.55
CA MET A 163 -5.92 5.65 -10.40
C MET A 163 -7.21 5.83 -9.58
N GLY A 164 -7.27 5.33 -8.35
CA GLY A 164 -8.46 5.40 -7.50
C GLY A 164 -8.61 6.72 -6.74
N SER A 165 -7.50 7.38 -6.41
CA SER A 165 -7.48 8.62 -5.61
C SER A 165 -8.29 9.81 -6.17
N PRO A 166 -8.41 10.07 -7.49
CA PRO A 166 -9.25 11.18 -7.96
C PRO A 166 -10.74 10.95 -7.72
N LEU A 167 -11.19 9.70 -7.59
CA LEU A 167 -12.59 9.33 -7.39
C LEU A 167 -12.94 9.01 -5.93
N GLU A 168 -11.93 8.98 -5.06
CA GLU A 168 -12.06 8.71 -3.63
C GLU A 168 -13.02 9.70 -2.96
N PHE A 169 -13.77 9.22 -1.96
CA PHE A 169 -14.82 9.95 -1.25
C PHE A 169 -16.03 10.37 -2.09
N SER A 170 -16.03 10.06 -3.40
CA SER A 170 -17.23 10.21 -4.20
C SER A 170 -18.22 9.10 -3.84
N PRO A 171 -19.54 9.37 -3.84
CA PRO A 171 -20.53 8.36 -3.52
C PRO A 171 -20.35 7.10 -4.38
N CYS A 172 -20.19 5.96 -3.70
CA CYS A 172 -20.06 4.67 -4.36
C CYS A 172 -21.24 4.39 -5.29
N ARG A 173 -20.95 3.65 -6.36
CA ARG A 173 -21.94 3.25 -7.35
C ARG A 173 -21.60 1.87 -7.90
N PHE A 174 -22.62 1.21 -8.41
CA PHE A 174 -22.52 -0.13 -8.99
C PHE A 174 -23.06 -0.08 -10.43
N PRO A 175 -22.54 -0.90 -11.35
CA PRO A 175 -23.06 -0.95 -12.71
C PRO A 175 -24.57 -1.26 -12.69
N GLN A 176 -25.38 -0.44 -13.36
CA GLN A 176 -26.83 -0.65 -13.46
C GLN A 176 -27.17 -1.55 -14.66
N ASN A 177 -28.33 -2.24 -14.62
CA ASN A 177 -28.86 -3.06 -15.72
C ASN A 177 -28.04 -4.30 -16.12
N ILE A 178 -27.47 -5.02 -15.16
CA ILE A 178 -26.87 -6.33 -15.41
C ILE A 178 -27.99 -7.38 -15.50
N THR A 179 -28.44 -7.72 -16.71
CA THR A 179 -29.46 -8.76 -16.91
C THR A 179 -28.89 -10.15 -16.58
N HIS A 180 -29.71 -11.02 -15.95
CA HIS A 180 -29.37 -12.39 -15.53
C HIS A 180 -28.74 -13.29 -16.61
N GLU A 181 -28.92 -12.99 -17.91
CA GLU A 181 -28.40 -13.79 -19.03
C GLU A 181 -26.96 -13.49 -19.46
N LYS A 182 -26.14 -12.84 -18.63
CA LYS A 182 -24.74 -12.59 -18.97
C LYS A 182 -23.80 -13.07 -17.87
N GLN A 183 -23.24 -14.28 -18.09
CA GLN A 183 -21.89 -14.68 -17.64
C GLN A 183 -20.76 -13.75 -18.18
N MET A 184 -21.11 -12.58 -18.71
CA MET A 184 -20.28 -11.60 -19.40
C MET A 184 -20.62 -10.20 -18.89
N LEU A 185 -20.37 -9.96 -17.61
CA LEU A 185 -20.22 -8.58 -17.10
C LEU A 185 -19.12 -7.82 -17.87
N VAL A 186 -18.28 -8.50 -18.66
CA VAL A 186 -17.10 -7.94 -19.32
C VAL A 186 -17.31 -7.51 -20.77
N GLU A 187 -18.20 -8.12 -21.56
CA GLU A 187 -17.91 -8.09 -23.01
C GLU A 187 -18.36 -6.87 -23.82
N LYS A 188 -19.04 -5.84 -23.28
CA LYS A 188 -19.19 -4.50 -23.92
C LYS A 188 -20.17 -3.52 -23.25
N ALA A 189 -21.11 -3.98 -22.42
CA ALA A 189 -22.24 -3.11 -22.00
C ALA A 189 -21.82 -1.96 -21.07
N TRP A 190 -21.02 -2.25 -20.05
CA TRP A 190 -20.49 -1.28 -19.09
C TRP A 190 -19.46 -0.33 -19.71
N LYS A 191 -18.59 -0.80 -20.62
CA LYS A 191 -17.65 0.07 -21.40
C LYS A 191 -18.36 1.14 -22.24
N ASN A 192 -19.64 0.92 -22.56
CA ASN A 192 -20.46 1.85 -23.33
C ASN A 192 -21.34 2.74 -22.44
N ASP A 193 -21.19 2.68 -21.11
CA ASP A 193 -21.81 3.60 -20.16
C ASP A 193 -20.80 4.73 -19.84
N PRO A 194 -20.85 5.86 -20.56
CA PRO A 194 -19.94 6.98 -20.34
C PRO A 194 -20.22 7.70 -19.00
N GLU A 195 -21.39 7.49 -18.39
CA GLU A 195 -21.67 8.06 -17.06
C GLU A 195 -20.94 7.26 -15.99
N PHE A 196 -20.87 5.93 -16.13
CA PHE A 196 -20.11 5.06 -15.23
C PHE A 196 -18.60 5.15 -15.47
N PHE A 197 -18.12 5.09 -16.72
CA PHE A 197 -16.68 5.15 -17.03
C PHE A 197 -16.18 6.57 -17.31
N GLU A 198 -16.21 7.41 -16.28
CA GLU A 198 -15.68 8.77 -16.42
C GLU A 198 -14.15 8.83 -16.38
N LEU A 199 -13.51 7.81 -15.76
CA LEU A 199 -12.06 7.63 -15.71
C LEU A 199 -11.66 6.39 -16.53
N THR A 200 -10.86 6.61 -17.56
CA THR A 200 -10.32 5.58 -18.47
C THR A 200 -8.80 5.50 -18.44
N SER A 201 -8.15 6.56 -17.96
CA SER A 201 -6.69 6.65 -17.82
C SER A 201 -6.31 7.75 -16.84
N MET A 202 -5.11 7.67 -16.25
CA MET A 202 -4.53 8.75 -15.44
C MET A 202 -4.40 10.07 -16.22
N SER A 203 -4.40 10.03 -17.56
CA SER A 203 -4.35 11.22 -18.42
C SER A 203 -5.67 12.01 -18.51
N ASP A 204 -6.76 11.51 -17.93
CA ASP A 204 -8.12 12.08 -18.07
C ASP A 204 -8.31 13.34 -17.22
N LYS A 205 -7.69 14.44 -17.65
CA LYS A 205 -7.62 15.73 -16.93
C LYS A 205 -8.96 16.24 -16.42
N HIS A 206 -10.06 15.93 -17.11
CA HIS A 206 -11.41 16.32 -16.68
C HIS A 206 -11.82 15.68 -15.34
N VAL A 207 -11.37 14.46 -15.02
CA VAL A 207 -11.66 13.80 -13.73
C VAL A 207 -10.87 14.48 -12.61
N TRP A 208 -9.57 14.67 -12.81
CA TRP A 208 -8.64 15.26 -11.83
C TRP A 208 -8.96 16.71 -11.44
N THR A 209 -9.71 17.43 -12.29
CA THR A 209 -10.05 18.84 -12.09
C THR A 209 -11.53 19.06 -11.78
N LYS A 210 -12.33 17.98 -11.73
CA LYS A 210 -13.77 18.07 -11.50
C LYS A 210 -14.05 18.56 -10.07
N PRO A 211 -14.98 19.51 -9.86
CA PRO A 211 -15.33 19.95 -8.52
C PRO A 211 -15.76 18.78 -7.61
N ASN A 212 -15.27 18.78 -6.37
CA ASN A 212 -15.48 17.75 -5.34
C ASN A 212 -14.78 16.41 -5.57
N TYR A 213 -14.03 16.24 -6.65
CA TYR A 213 -13.15 15.08 -6.88
C TYR A 213 -11.74 15.42 -6.41
N ASN A 214 -10.86 14.42 -6.42
CA ASN A 214 -9.43 14.59 -6.16
C ASN A 214 -9.19 15.40 -4.89
N ARG A 215 -9.71 14.90 -3.76
CA ARG A 215 -9.75 15.63 -2.47
C ARG A 215 -8.37 16.04 -1.95
N PHE A 216 -7.33 15.35 -2.39
CA PHE A 216 -5.95 15.62 -2.04
C PHE A 216 -5.23 16.54 -3.05
N GLU A 217 -5.92 17.02 -4.09
CA GLU A 217 -5.36 17.89 -5.14
C GLU A 217 -4.14 17.27 -5.85
N LEU A 218 -4.18 15.95 -6.06
CA LEU A 218 -3.10 15.18 -6.66
C LEU A 218 -2.96 15.48 -8.15
N LYS A 219 -1.72 15.39 -8.64
CA LYS A 219 -1.41 15.32 -10.06
C LYS A 219 -1.51 13.87 -10.55
N PRO A 220 -1.77 13.66 -11.85
CA PRO A 220 -1.78 12.33 -12.45
C PRO A 220 -0.56 11.47 -12.07
N GLY A 221 -0.82 10.31 -11.48
CA GLY A 221 0.20 9.35 -11.06
C GLY A 221 0.76 9.56 -9.66
N GLN A 222 0.43 10.66 -8.97
CA GLN A 222 0.75 10.77 -7.54
C GLN A 222 -0.10 9.76 -6.77
N TYR A 223 0.56 9.05 -5.87
CA TYR A 223 0.00 7.99 -5.04
C TYR A 223 -0.15 8.46 -3.58
N THR A 224 -1.03 7.80 -2.83
CA THR A 224 -1.46 8.17 -1.47
C THR A 224 -0.71 7.36 -0.40
N ASP A 225 -1.36 7.12 0.75
CA ASP A 225 -0.81 6.35 1.84
C ASP A 225 -0.67 4.86 1.51
N ASP A 226 -1.48 4.29 0.62
CA ASP A 226 -1.43 2.88 0.22
C ASP A 226 -0.04 2.51 -0.30
N SER A 227 0.41 3.21 -1.35
CA SER A 227 1.74 3.01 -1.94
C SER A 227 2.86 3.46 -1.01
N SER A 228 2.68 4.59 -0.32
CA SER A 228 3.71 5.10 0.60
C SER A 228 3.99 4.11 1.73
N MET A 229 2.94 3.50 2.28
CA MET A 229 3.03 2.50 3.33
C MET A 229 3.52 1.16 2.78
N ALA A 230 3.12 0.75 1.56
CA ALA A 230 3.69 -0.42 0.90
C ALA A 230 5.20 -0.28 0.68
N LEU A 231 5.69 0.89 0.27
CA LEU A 231 7.11 1.19 0.15
C LEU A 231 7.81 1.16 1.52
N CYS A 232 7.17 1.66 2.58
CA CYS A 232 7.70 1.53 3.95
C CYS A 232 7.85 0.08 4.38
N VAL A 233 6.86 -0.78 4.08
CA VAL A 233 6.92 -2.22 4.35
C VAL A 233 8.04 -2.86 3.54
N LEU A 234 8.16 -2.55 2.24
CA LEU A 234 9.23 -3.04 1.37
C LEU A 234 10.61 -2.70 1.93
N ASP A 235 10.82 -1.45 2.35
CA ASP A 235 12.13 -1.01 2.85
C ASP A 235 12.54 -1.67 4.17
N THR A 236 11.59 -2.11 5.00
CA THR A 236 11.90 -2.92 6.20
C THR A 236 12.63 -4.20 5.85
N PHE A 237 12.34 -4.79 4.68
CA PHE A 237 13.00 -6.00 4.21
C PHE A 237 14.23 -5.70 3.36
N VAL A 238 14.24 -4.61 2.57
CA VAL A 238 15.40 -4.24 1.73
C VAL A 238 16.66 -4.10 2.57
N THR A 239 16.57 -3.49 3.75
CA THR A 239 17.73 -3.36 4.66
C THR A 239 18.34 -4.72 5.02
N LYS A 240 17.49 -5.72 5.28
CA LYS A 240 17.95 -7.08 5.62
C LYS A 240 18.56 -7.81 4.43
N VAL A 241 17.97 -7.68 3.25
CA VAL A 241 18.52 -8.27 2.02
C VAL A 241 19.87 -7.64 1.67
N LEU A 242 20.02 -6.32 1.86
CA LEU A 242 21.32 -5.66 1.69
C LEU A 242 22.35 -6.13 2.72
N ASP A 243 21.95 -6.41 3.96
CA ASP A 243 22.84 -7.04 4.95
C ASP A 243 23.36 -8.40 4.46
N GLU A 244 22.50 -9.24 3.91
CA GLU A 244 22.89 -10.53 3.31
C GLU A 244 23.84 -10.36 2.13
N ILE A 245 23.51 -9.46 1.19
CA ILE A 245 24.34 -9.19 0.01
C ILE A 245 25.73 -8.74 0.44
N TYR A 246 25.81 -7.79 1.39
CA TYR A 246 27.09 -7.31 1.89
C TYR A 246 27.95 -8.42 2.50
N LEU A 247 27.36 -9.30 3.32
CA LEU A 247 28.10 -10.41 3.93
C LEU A 247 28.64 -11.38 2.87
N LYS A 248 27.84 -11.68 1.84
CA LYS A 248 28.26 -12.49 0.69
C LYS A 248 29.42 -11.85 -0.08
N GLU A 249 29.32 -10.55 -0.38
CA GLU A 249 30.35 -9.78 -1.11
C GLU A 249 31.67 -9.72 -0.33
N CYS A 250 31.60 -9.66 1.01
CA CYS A 250 32.77 -9.72 1.88
C CYS A 250 33.34 -11.13 2.10
N GLN A 251 32.78 -12.17 1.46
CA GLN A 251 33.16 -13.59 1.67
C GLN A 251 33.18 -13.98 3.15
N LYS A 252 32.33 -13.35 3.97
CA LYS A 252 32.19 -13.72 5.39
C LYS A 252 31.20 -14.86 5.48
N ASP A 253 31.48 -15.82 6.36
CA ASP A 253 30.52 -16.89 6.67
C ASP A 253 29.18 -16.25 7.03
N LEU A 254 28.14 -16.63 6.28
CA LEU A 254 26.77 -16.26 6.62
C LEU A 254 26.45 -16.99 7.93
N PRO A 255 26.08 -16.29 9.02
CA PRO A 255 25.44 -16.98 10.12
C PRO A 255 24.21 -17.72 9.56
N PRO A 256 23.91 -18.96 10.01
CA PRO A 256 22.67 -19.62 9.62
C PRO A 256 21.53 -18.72 10.08
N SER A 257 20.78 -18.17 9.13
CA SER A 257 19.82 -17.14 9.45
C SER A 257 18.50 -17.39 8.75
N ASP A 258 17.44 -17.54 9.55
CA ASP A 258 16.04 -17.40 9.13
C ASP A 258 15.70 -15.91 8.87
N ILE A 259 16.62 -15.12 8.28
CA ILE A 259 16.46 -13.66 8.03
C ILE A 259 15.10 -13.36 7.36
N ASP A 260 14.63 -14.28 6.55
CA ASP A 260 13.44 -14.16 5.73
C ASP A 260 12.10 -14.19 6.44
N PHE A 261 12.07 -14.53 7.73
CA PHE A 261 10.84 -14.50 8.53
C PHE A 261 10.94 -13.67 9.81
N ASP A 262 12.08 -13.01 10.03
CA ASP A 262 12.24 -12.11 11.16
C ASP A 262 11.54 -10.78 10.88
N PHE A 263 10.27 -10.68 11.26
CA PHE A 263 9.48 -9.47 11.10
C PHE A 263 9.85 -8.42 12.16
N ASN A 264 10.34 -7.25 11.75
CA ASN A 264 10.63 -6.13 12.66
C ASN A 264 9.50 -5.07 12.60
N GLY A 265 8.50 -5.22 13.45
CA GLY A 265 7.36 -4.28 13.51
C GLY A 265 7.75 -2.88 13.98
N ARG A 266 8.81 -2.75 14.78
CA ARG A 266 9.31 -1.45 15.26
C ARG A 266 9.88 -0.62 14.12
N ASP A 267 10.73 -1.21 13.28
CA ASP A 267 11.29 -0.56 12.09
C ASP A 267 10.18 -0.10 11.13
N MET A 268 9.19 -0.97 10.89
CA MET A 268 8.05 -0.64 10.05
C MET A 268 7.24 0.56 10.59
N ARG A 269 6.90 0.58 11.88
CA ARG A 269 6.16 1.70 12.50
C ARG A 269 6.97 3.00 12.49
N LEU A 270 8.29 2.93 12.63
CA LEU A 270 9.18 4.09 12.51
C LEU A 270 9.18 4.65 11.08
N ARG A 271 9.15 3.79 10.06
CA ARG A 271 9.03 4.22 8.66
C ARG A 271 7.69 4.90 8.39
N PHE A 272 6.59 4.38 8.94
CA PHE A 272 5.29 5.06 8.86
C PHE A 272 5.29 6.44 9.53
N LEU A 273 5.96 6.60 10.68
CA LEU A 273 6.17 7.93 11.27
C LEU A 273 6.95 8.85 10.34
N ASN A 274 8.03 8.35 9.74
CA ASN A 274 8.85 9.15 8.83
C ASN A 274 8.09 9.54 7.56
N TRP A 275 7.25 8.63 7.07
CA TRP A 275 6.36 8.91 5.96
C TRP A 275 5.42 10.05 6.31
N TRP A 276 4.70 9.95 7.42
CA TRP A 276 3.69 10.94 7.77
C TRP A 276 4.28 12.33 8.09
N TYR A 277 5.38 12.38 8.87
CA TYR A 277 5.92 13.64 9.39
C TYR A 277 7.02 14.28 8.52
N PHE A 278 7.70 13.50 7.68
CA PHE A 278 8.81 14.00 6.86
C PHE A 278 8.65 13.72 5.36
N GLY A 279 7.56 13.08 4.94
CA GLY A 279 7.33 12.77 3.54
C GLY A 279 8.16 11.62 3.00
N TYR A 280 8.70 10.76 3.88
CA TYR A 280 9.41 9.54 3.44
C TYR A 280 8.50 8.68 2.55
N ASN A 281 9.01 8.24 1.39
CA ASN A 281 8.28 7.45 0.39
C ASN A 281 6.98 8.07 -0.16
N ASN A 282 6.75 9.38 -0.02
CA ASN A 282 5.59 10.02 -0.65
C ASN A 282 5.84 10.38 -2.15
N ALA A 283 4.77 10.71 -2.87
CA ALA A 283 4.81 11.08 -4.29
C ALA A 283 5.08 12.58 -4.55
N PHE A 284 5.40 13.36 -3.52
CA PHE A 284 5.42 14.83 -3.61
C PHE A 284 6.82 15.43 -3.74
N GLY A 285 7.88 14.62 -3.60
CA GLY A 285 9.26 15.11 -3.63
C GLY A 285 9.65 15.87 -4.91
N LYS A 286 9.03 15.53 -6.06
CA LYS A 286 9.24 16.20 -7.36
C LYS A 286 8.22 17.30 -7.66
N ASP A 287 7.25 17.54 -6.77
CA ASP A 287 6.19 18.51 -7.00
C ASP A 287 6.57 19.89 -6.45
N GLU A 288 7.15 20.73 -7.31
CA GLU A 288 7.52 22.11 -6.96
C GLU A 288 6.32 23.01 -6.59
N THR A 289 5.10 22.64 -7.01
CA THR A 289 3.88 23.39 -6.69
C THR A 289 3.26 22.95 -5.38
N HIS A 290 3.73 21.84 -4.80
CA HIS A 290 3.26 21.36 -3.52
C HIS A 290 3.77 22.27 -2.40
N THR A 291 2.90 23.16 -1.94
CA THR A 291 3.24 24.16 -0.92
C THR A 291 3.49 23.57 0.48
N GLY A 292 3.20 22.27 0.65
CA GLY A 292 3.50 21.51 1.86
C GLY A 292 4.79 20.74 1.74
N ALA A 293 5.94 21.36 2.06
CA ALA A 293 7.18 20.60 2.25
C ALA A 293 6.93 19.43 3.22
N GLY A 294 7.02 18.20 2.72
CA GLY A 294 6.94 16.95 3.46
C GLY A 294 5.53 16.51 3.88
N SER A 295 4.44 17.13 3.39
CA SER A 295 3.10 16.72 3.81
C SER A 295 2.59 15.54 3.00
N SER A 296 2.67 14.35 3.60
CA SER A 296 1.95 13.15 3.15
C SER A 296 0.43 13.34 3.25
N CYS A 297 -0.31 12.53 2.48
CA CYS A 297 -1.78 12.55 2.43
C CYS A 297 -2.35 11.17 2.84
N GLY A 298 -3.67 11.01 2.86
CA GLY A 298 -4.31 9.69 3.06
C GLY A 298 -4.40 9.14 4.50
N LEU A 299 -3.74 9.72 5.51
CA LEU A 299 -3.66 9.11 6.85
C LEU A 299 -5.02 8.78 7.50
N GLY A 300 -5.35 7.49 7.52
CA GLY A 300 -6.52 6.95 8.19
C GLY A 300 -6.49 7.00 9.72
N GLY A 301 -7.65 6.83 10.35
CA GLY A 301 -7.83 6.92 11.80
C GLY A 301 -7.05 5.86 12.59
N ASN A 302 -7.03 4.61 12.13
CA ASN A 302 -6.32 3.50 12.79
C ASN A 302 -4.81 3.75 12.86
N ILE A 303 -4.20 4.05 11.72
CA ILE A 303 -2.77 4.33 11.66
C ILE A 303 -2.42 5.58 12.45
N LYS A 304 -3.22 6.65 12.39
CA LYS A 304 -3.02 7.85 13.23
C LYS A 304 -2.92 7.49 14.72
N GLN A 305 -3.83 6.65 15.21
CA GLN A 305 -3.81 6.22 16.61
C GLN A 305 -2.58 5.35 16.93
N SER A 306 -2.22 4.41 16.04
CA SER A 306 -1.00 3.61 16.19
C SER A 306 0.26 4.47 16.24
N LEU A 307 0.38 5.49 15.38
CA LEU A 307 1.53 6.40 15.39
C LEU A 307 1.61 7.19 16.71
N VAL A 308 0.48 7.72 17.19
CA VAL A 308 0.41 8.43 18.48
C VAL A 308 0.80 7.53 19.65
N GLU A 309 0.38 6.27 19.65
CA GLU A 309 0.78 5.28 20.63
C GLU A 309 2.29 4.96 20.54
N PHE A 310 2.80 4.69 19.34
CA PHE A 310 4.20 4.34 19.11
C PHE A 310 5.16 5.44 19.58
N MET A 311 4.82 6.71 19.36
CA MET A 311 5.62 7.84 19.85
C MET A 311 5.71 7.91 21.37
N LYS A 312 4.74 7.34 22.09
CA LYS A 312 4.79 7.22 23.56
C LYS A 312 5.57 5.98 24.00
N ASN A 313 5.57 4.92 23.19
CA ASN A 313 6.25 3.66 23.48
C ASN A 313 6.92 3.07 22.22
N PRO A 314 8.12 3.57 21.84
CA PRO A 314 8.76 3.22 20.57
C PRO A 314 9.39 1.82 20.55
N SER A 315 9.30 1.06 21.65
CA SER A 315 9.74 -0.33 21.71
C SER A 315 8.69 -1.34 21.20
N SER A 316 7.44 -0.92 21.02
CA SER A 316 6.35 -1.83 20.66
C SER A 316 6.33 -2.15 19.16
N GLU A 317 6.42 -3.43 18.80
CA GLU A 317 6.30 -3.90 17.42
C GLU A 317 4.86 -3.87 16.89
N VAL A 318 3.88 -4.00 17.78
CA VAL A 318 2.45 -4.03 17.44
C VAL A 318 1.73 -2.87 18.10
N THR A 319 0.60 -2.45 17.52
CA THR A 319 -0.26 -1.44 18.13
C THR A 319 -1.17 -2.10 19.17
N LEU A 320 -1.42 -1.37 20.25
CA LEU A 320 -2.46 -1.64 21.24
C LEU A 320 -3.63 -0.64 21.12
N ALA A 321 -3.54 0.33 20.21
CA ALA A 321 -4.61 1.27 19.91
C ALA A 321 -5.74 0.60 19.11
N GLY A 322 -6.98 0.97 19.41
CA GLY A 322 -8.18 0.34 18.86
C GLY A 322 -8.58 -0.93 19.62
N ASP A 323 -9.45 -1.73 19.00
CA ASP A 323 -9.92 -3.00 19.50
C ASP A 323 -9.95 -4.08 18.39
N LEU A 324 -10.38 -5.30 18.75
CA LEU A 324 -10.45 -6.44 17.83
C LEU A 324 -11.46 -6.28 16.69
N THR A 325 -12.29 -5.23 16.72
CA THR A 325 -13.27 -4.88 15.69
C THR A 325 -12.84 -3.69 14.83
N THR A 326 -11.73 -3.03 15.19
CA THR A 326 -11.20 -1.87 14.49
C THR A 326 -10.42 -2.31 13.24
N SER A 327 -11.15 -2.76 12.22
CA SER A 327 -10.63 -3.47 11.05
C SER A 327 -10.62 -2.62 9.77
N GLY A 328 -10.04 -1.42 9.80
CA GLY A 328 -9.82 -0.62 8.59
C GLY A 328 -8.97 -1.36 7.55
N ASN A 329 -9.11 -1.01 6.27
CA ASN A 329 -8.39 -1.64 5.15
C ASN A 329 -6.89 -1.27 5.05
N GLY A 330 -6.41 -0.34 5.89
CA GLY A 330 -5.06 0.22 5.84
C GLY A 330 -3.89 -0.78 5.91
N SER A 331 -4.14 -2.02 6.36
CA SER A 331 -3.13 -3.08 6.34
C SER A 331 -3.21 -3.98 5.10
N ILE A 332 -4.38 -4.20 4.51
CA ILE A 332 -4.51 -5.01 3.28
C ILE A 332 -4.06 -4.22 2.05
N MET A 333 -4.27 -2.90 2.02
CA MET A 333 -3.88 -2.07 0.89
C MET A 333 -2.35 -1.99 0.68
N ARG A 334 -1.55 -2.30 1.71
CA ARG A 334 -0.08 -2.26 1.70
C ARG A 334 0.61 -3.63 1.70
N ASN A 335 -0.12 -4.71 1.47
CA ASN A 335 0.34 -6.07 1.78
C ASN A 335 1.32 -6.66 0.74
N ALA A 336 1.38 -6.11 -0.47
CA ALA A 336 2.16 -6.64 -1.61
C ALA A 336 3.62 -7.06 -1.31
N PRO A 337 4.39 -6.33 -0.49
CA PRO A 337 5.77 -6.72 -0.22
C PRO A 337 5.92 -8.08 0.48
N ILE A 338 4.95 -8.46 1.31
CA ILE A 338 5.01 -9.68 2.13
C ILE A 338 5.19 -10.94 1.28
N PRO A 339 4.31 -11.25 0.31
CA PRO A 339 4.49 -12.41 -0.55
C PRO A 339 5.75 -12.31 -1.43
N ILE A 340 6.13 -11.11 -1.87
CA ILE A 340 7.28 -10.89 -2.78
C ILE A 340 8.61 -11.20 -2.08
N VAL A 341 8.80 -10.70 -0.85
CA VAL A 341 10.02 -10.92 -0.06
C VAL A 341 10.26 -12.41 0.18
N CYS A 342 9.20 -13.17 0.42
CA CYS A 342 9.31 -14.59 0.73
C CYS A 342 9.44 -15.50 -0.51
N LEU A 343 9.43 -14.98 -1.74
CA LEU A 343 9.42 -15.81 -2.96
C LEU A 343 10.62 -16.76 -3.07
N LYS A 344 11.82 -16.35 -2.63
CA LYS A 344 13.01 -17.21 -2.68
C LYS A 344 12.92 -18.43 -1.75
N HIS A 345 12.02 -18.40 -0.75
CA HIS A 345 11.76 -19.52 0.17
C HIS A 345 10.62 -20.41 -0.28
N LEU A 346 9.80 -19.92 -1.19
CA LEU A 346 8.64 -20.61 -1.70
C LEU A 346 9.06 -21.42 -2.93
N SER A 347 9.04 -22.75 -2.80
CA SER A 347 9.20 -23.64 -3.95
C SER A 347 7.88 -23.77 -4.73
N ASN A 348 7.91 -24.20 -5.99
CA ASN A 348 6.67 -24.38 -6.78
C ASN A 348 5.65 -25.34 -6.11
N ASN A 349 6.13 -26.26 -5.25
CA ASN A 349 5.32 -27.18 -4.46
C ASN A 349 5.24 -26.79 -2.97
N ASN A 350 5.34 -25.48 -2.67
CA ASN A 350 5.24 -24.84 -1.35
C ASN A 350 4.99 -25.80 -0.17
N SER A 351 6.00 -26.04 0.67
CA SER A 351 5.76 -26.76 1.93
C SER A 351 4.78 -25.95 2.77
N THR A 352 3.77 -26.63 3.32
CA THR A 352 2.73 -26.02 4.16
C THR A 352 3.33 -25.17 5.28
N GLU A 353 4.48 -25.58 5.84
CA GLU A 353 5.19 -24.84 6.88
C GLU A 353 5.69 -23.47 6.42
N THR A 354 6.33 -23.38 5.24
CA THR A 354 6.85 -22.09 4.74
C THR A 354 5.70 -21.14 4.46
N LEU A 355 4.62 -21.61 3.81
CA LEU A 355 3.45 -20.79 3.52
C LEU A 355 2.80 -20.24 4.80
N GLU A 356 2.70 -21.04 5.85
CA GLU A 356 2.22 -20.58 7.17
C GLU A 356 3.11 -19.48 7.76
N LYS A 357 4.45 -19.56 7.58
CA LYS A 357 5.37 -18.49 8.02
C LYS A 357 5.13 -17.18 7.25
N VAL A 358 4.93 -17.24 5.93
CA VAL A 358 4.60 -16.05 5.10
C VAL A 358 3.27 -15.44 5.56
N MET A 359 2.23 -16.26 5.75
CA MET A 359 0.93 -15.79 6.22
C MET A 359 1.03 -15.19 7.63
N LYS A 360 1.80 -15.79 8.54
CA LYS A 360 2.06 -15.22 9.87
C LYS A 360 2.73 -13.85 9.78
N MET A 361 3.61 -13.63 8.81
CA MET A 361 4.22 -12.31 8.56
C MET A 361 3.19 -11.29 8.08
N ALA A 362 2.26 -11.70 7.19
CA ALA A 362 1.14 -10.86 6.77
C ALA A 362 0.21 -10.48 7.94
N TYR A 363 -0.04 -11.42 8.84
CA TYR A 363 -0.79 -11.14 10.07
C TYR A 363 -0.05 -10.11 10.94
N LYS A 364 1.26 -10.30 11.18
CA LYS A 364 2.08 -9.39 11.98
C LYS A 364 2.17 -7.98 11.40
N GLN A 365 2.30 -7.83 10.07
CA GLN A 365 2.36 -6.49 9.47
C GLN A 365 1.05 -5.73 9.69
N SER A 366 -0.10 -6.41 9.66
CA SER A 366 -1.38 -5.78 9.97
C SER A 366 -1.40 -5.24 11.40
N LYS A 367 -0.94 -6.05 12.37
CA LYS A 367 -0.89 -5.70 13.80
C LYS A 367 0.03 -4.54 14.15
N THR A 368 0.87 -4.05 13.24
CA THR A 368 1.65 -2.82 13.48
C THR A 368 0.77 -1.58 13.58
N THR A 369 -0.40 -1.57 12.94
CA THR A 369 -1.31 -0.41 12.93
C THR A 369 -2.79 -0.75 13.10
N HIS A 370 -3.19 -2.01 13.00
CA HIS A 370 -4.57 -2.45 13.13
C HIS A 370 -4.69 -3.54 14.19
N GLN A 371 -5.45 -3.29 15.26
CA GLN A 371 -5.79 -4.31 16.25
C GLN A 371 -6.86 -5.29 15.75
N GLY A 372 -7.66 -4.92 14.74
CA GLY A 372 -8.73 -5.77 14.21
C GLY A 372 -8.24 -7.14 13.72
N GLU A 373 -8.92 -8.21 14.10
CA GLU A 373 -8.58 -9.58 13.66
C GLU A 373 -8.93 -9.81 12.18
N GLU A 374 -10.07 -9.28 11.73
CA GLU A 374 -10.49 -9.44 10.32
C GLU A 374 -9.47 -8.82 9.37
N ALA A 375 -8.97 -7.61 9.67
CA ALA A 375 -7.93 -6.98 8.83
C ALA A 375 -6.64 -7.82 8.77
N ALA A 376 -6.23 -8.46 9.87
CA ALA A 376 -5.05 -9.31 9.92
C ALA A 376 -5.24 -10.64 9.17
N GLU A 377 -6.40 -11.29 9.32
CA GLU A 377 -6.74 -12.51 8.60
C GLU A 377 -6.91 -12.26 7.09
N LEU A 378 -7.42 -11.10 6.69
CA LEU A 378 -7.49 -10.71 5.28
C LEU A 378 -6.12 -10.44 4.66
N CYS A 379 -5.12 -9.99 5.44
CA CYS A 379 -3.73 -9.93 4.98
C CYS A 379 -3.16 -11.33 4.72
N ARG A 380 -3.54 -12.34 5.52
CA ARG A 380 -3.17 -13.75 5.26
C ARG A 380 -3.82 -14.24 3.97
N LEU A 381 -5.13 -14.00 3.81
CA LEU A 381 -5.88 -14.37 2.61
C LEU A 381 -5.27 -13.75 1.35
N LEU A 382 -5.02 -12.43 1.37
CA LEU A 382 -4.41 -11.71 0.24
C LEU A 382 -3.02 -12.27 -0.10
N THR A 383 -2.21 -12.55 0.92
CA THR A 383 -0.90 -13.18 0.75
C THR A 383 -1.03 -14.56 0.09
N LEU A 384 -1.97 -15.40 0.51
CA LEU A 384 -2.20 -16.71 -0.13
C LEU A 384 -2.57 -16.54 -1.61
N ILE A 385 -3.53 -15.66 -1.91
CA ILE A 385 -3.97 -15.38 -3.28
C ILE A 385 -2.78 -14.96 -4.16
N VAL A 386 -1.98 -14.00 -3.68
CA VAL A 386 -0.81 -13.50 -4.42
C VAL A 386 0.26 -14.59 -4.59
N VAL A 387 0.58 -15.36 -3.55
CA VAL A 387 1.55 -16.47 -3.64
C VAL A 387 1.10 -17.49 -4.68
N LYS A 388 -0.17 -17.90 -4.66
CA LYS A 388 -0.71 -18.85 -5.64
C LYS A 388 -0.64 -18.30 -7.05
N ALA A 389 -0.97 -17.02 -7.25
CA ALA A 389 -0.90 -16.39 -8.56
C ALA A 389 0.54 -16.29 -9.09
N VAL A 390 1.46 -15.77 -8.28
CA VAL A 390 2.89 -15.60 -8.65
C VAL A 390 3.56 -16.94 -8.93
N LYS A 391 3.30 -17.96 -8.10
CA LYS A 391 3.89 -19.31 -8.23
C LYS A 391 3.12 -20.26 -9.15
N ALA A 392 1.99 -19.84 -9.74
CA ALA A 392 1.26 -20.69 -10.67
C ALA A 392 2.12 -21.04 -11.88
N ASP A 393 1.91 -22.22 -12.44
CA ASP A 393 2.64 -22.71 -13.61
C ASP A 393 2.65 -21.64 -14.71
N ALA A 394 3.86 -21.31 -15.18
CA ALA A 394 4.09 -20.23 -16.11
C ALA A 394 3.42 -20.47 -17.49
N SER A 395 3.14 -21.73 -17.84
CA SER A 395 2.41 -22.11 -19.06
C SER A 395 0.92 -21.82 -19.02
N LEU A 396 0.34 -21.58 -17.83
CA LEU A 396 -1.08 -21.28 -17.68
C LEU A 396 -1.39 -19.87 -18.16
N SER A 397 -2.48 -19.74 -18.91
CA SER A 397 -3.04 -18.42 -19.20
C SER A 397 -3.50 -17.73 -17.90
N PRO A 398 -3.49 -16.39 -17.85
CA PRO A 398 -3.94 -15.65 -16.69
C PRO A 398 -5.38 -16.01 -16.23
N LEU A 399 -6.27 -16.35 -17.17
CA LEU A 399 -7.63 -16.79 -16.82
C LEU A 399 -7.65 -18.18 -16.16
N GLN A 400 -6.76 -19.09 -16.57
CA GLN A 400 -6.60 -20.38 -15.87
C GLN A 400 -6.01 -20.20 -14.47
N VAL A 401 -5.04 -19.29 -14.30
CA VAL A 401 -4.50 -18.93 -12.98
C VAL A 401 -5.60 -18.34 -12.09
N LYS A 402 -6.38 -17.40 -12.62
CA LYS A 402 -7.55 -16.81 -11.94
C LYS A 402 -8.53 -17.91 -11.49
N GLN A 403 -8.89 -18.83 -12.38
CA GLN A 403 -9.79 -19.94 -12.07
C GLN A 403 -9.24 -20.83 -10.96
N GLN A 404 -7.97 -21.26 -11.03
CA GLN A 404 -7.34 -22.09 -10.01
C GLN A 404 -7.34 -21.45 -8.61
N ILE A 405 -7.13 -20.13 -8.55
CA ILE A 405 -7.20 -19.39 -7.29
C ILE A 405 -8.63 -19.45 -6.73
N PHE A 406 -9.64 -19.14 -7.51
CA PHE A 406 -11.02 -19.15 -7.02
C PHE A 406 -11.51 -20.56 -6.65
N ASP A 407 -11.15 -21.59 -7.43
CA ASP A 407 -11.41 -22.98 -7.10
C ASP A 407 -10.78 -23.34 -5.74
N SER A 408 -9.52 -22.95 -5.50
CA SER A 408 -8.85 -23.22 -4.23
C SER A 408 -9.51 -22.55 -3.00
N LEU A 409 -10.07 -21.36 -3.19
CA LEU A 409 -10.81 -20.67 -2.13
C LEU A 409 -12.13 -21.40 -1.84
N HIS A 410 -12.82 -21.88 -2.87
CA HIS A 410 -14.05 -22.65 -2.75
C HIS A 410 -13.82 -24.01 -2.07
N ASP A 411 -12.73 -24.68 -2.43
CA ASP A 411 -12.33 -25.99 -1.87
C ASP A 411 -11.82 -25.89 -0.42
N GLY A 412 -11.72 -24.67 0.13
CA GLY A 412 -11.41 -24.44 1.55
C GLY A 412 -9.93 -24.50 1.89
N GLU A 413 -9.04 -24.24 0.93
CA GLU A 413 -7.59 -24.20 1.17
C GLU A 413 -7.19 -23.09 2.18
N PHE A 414 -7.99 -22.02 2.26
CA PHE A 414 -7.88 -21.02 3.32
C PHE A 414 -8.93 -21.24 4.41
N VAL A 415 -8.46 -21.27 5.66
CA VAL A 415 -9.32 -21.34 6.84
C VAL A 415 -8.89 -20.29 7.86
N SER A 416 -9.84 -19.46 8.27
CA SER A 416 -9.68 -18.52 9.36
C SER A 416 -10.29 -19.06 10.65
N THR A 417 -9.82 -18.59 11.80
CA THR A 417 -10.54 -18.79 13.07
C THR A 417 -11.79 -17.90 13.17
N LEU A 418 -11.92 -16.89 12.30
CA LEU A 418 -13.06 -15.98 12.27
C LEU A 418 -14.15 -16.52 11.31
N PRO A 419 -15.37 -16.76 11.81
CA PRO A 419 -16.50 -17.17 10.95
C PRO A 419 -16.79 -16.17 9.82
N SER A 420 -16.56 -14.89 10.07
CA SER A 420 -16.78 -13.81 9.09
C SER A 420 -15.88 -13.91 7.87
N VAL A 421 -14.58 -14.04 8.10
CA VAL A 421 -13.58 -14.23 7.03
C VAL A 421 -13.85 -15.54 6.29
N ASN A 422 -14.26 -16.60 6.98
CA ASN A 422 -14.65 -17.86 6.35
C ASN A 422 -15.88 -17.73 5.44
N CYS A 423 -16.86 -16.91 5.81
CA CYS A 423 -18.02 -16.59 4.96
C CYS A 423 -17.57 -15.78 3.74
N LEU A 424 -16.69 -14.78 3.93
CA LEU A 424 -16.14 -14.00 2.82
C LEU A 424 -15.39 -14.88 1.83
N VAL A 425 -14.48 -15.73 2.28
CA VAL A 425 -13.69 -16.64 1.42
C VAL A 425 -14.60 -17.52 0.56
N ARG A 426 -15.70 -18.01 1.15
CA ARG A 426 -16.66 -18.91 0.49
C ARG A 426 -17.77 -18.20 -0.27
N SER A 427 -17.74 -16.86 -0.31
CA SER A 427 -18.79 -16.04 -0.90
C SER A 427 -20.18 -16.28 -0.29
N GLN A 428 -20.28 -16.16 1.03
CA GLN A 428 -21.49 -16.48 1.80
C GLN A 428 -21.99 -15.29 2.62
N VAL A 429 -23.27 -15.34 3.00
CA VAL A 429 -23.87 -14.41 3.96
C VAL A 429 -23.58 -14.91 5.38
N GLU A 430 -23.10 -14.06 6.28
CA GLU A 430 -23.00 -14.42 7.68
C GLU A 430 -24.40 -14.56 8.30
N ASN A 431 -24.68 -15.73 8.88
CA ASN A 431 -25.87 -16.00 9.67
C ASN A 431 -27.20 -15.60 8.99
N ASN A 432 -27.45 -16.02 7.75
CA ASN A 432 -28.72 -16.02 6.99
C ASN A 432 -29.63 -14.76 6.97
N ASP A 433 -29.37 -13.70 7.74
CA ASP A 433 -30.36 -12.61 7.98
C ASP A 433 -29.72 -11.24 8.30
N VAL A 434 -28.40 -11.08 8.18
CA VAL A 434 -27.75 -9.78 8.43
C VAL A 434 -27.30 -9.16 7.11
N ALA A 435 -28.12 -8.27 6.55
CA ALA A 435 -27.81 -7.53 5.31
C ALA A 435 -26.46 -6.78 5.38
N SER A 436 -25.99 -6.44 6.59
CA SER A 436 -24.70 -5.78 6.81
C SER A 436 -23.49 -6.70 6.79
N ARG A 437 -23.68 -8.02 6.70
CA ARG A 437 -22.62 -9.04 6.68
C ARG A 437 -22.83 -10.03 5.53
N ASN A 438 -23.29 -9.50 4.39
CA ASN A 438 -23.37 -10.23 3.13
C ASN A 438 -22.01 -10.15 2.40
N TRP A 439 -21.35 -11.29 2.25
CA TRP A 439 -20.08 -11.41 1.53
C TRP A 439 -20.19 -12.25 0.26
N ASN A 440 -21.39 -12.37 -0.32
CA ASN A 440 -21.64 -13.11 -1.54
C ASN A 440 -21.14 -12.35 -2.79
N TRP A 441 -19.83 -12.08 -2.85
CA TRP A 441 -19.16 -11.39 -3.97
C TRP A 441 -19.23 -12.14 -5.30
N LEU A 442 -19.60 -13.43 -5.31
CA LEU A 442 -19.91 -14.18 -6.52
C LEU A 442 -21.27 -13.81 -7.10
N ASP A 443 -22.19 -13.22 -6.33
CA ASP A 443 -23.46 -12.74 -6.86
C ASP A 443 -23.20 -11.61 -7.86
N VAL A 444 -23.78 -11.73 -9.05
CA VAL A 444 -23.73 -10.69 -10.08
C VAL A 444 -24.38 -9.37 -9.61
N ASN A 445 -25.30 -9.46 -8.66
CA ASN A 445 -25.96 -8.33 -8.02
C ASN A 445 -25.33 -8.00 -6.66
N TYR A 446 -24.09 -8.44 -6.40
CA TYR A 446 -23.40 -8.11 -5.17
C TYR A 446 -23.30 -6.59 -5.04
N THR A 447 -24.03 -6.07 -4.06
CA THR A 447 -23.90 -4.69 -3.63
C THR A 447 -23.43 -4.67 -2.21
N PHE A 448 -22.65 -3.66 -1.90
CA PHE A 448 -22.22 -3.40 -0.55
C PHE A 448 -23.41 -3.15 0.41
N CYS A 449 -23.17 -3.31 1.71
CA CYS A 449 -24.17 -3.11 2.76
C CYS A 449 -24.90 -1.76 2.60
N LYS A 450 -26.21 -1.81 2.36
CA LYS A 450 -27.06 -0.63 2.17
C LYS A 450 -26.95 0.37 3.32
N ASP A 451 -26.88 -0.10 4.56
CA ASP A 451 -26.74 0.77 5.73
C ASP A 451 -25.39 1.49 5.78
N ARG A 452 -24.31 0.84 5.31
CA ARG A 452 -22.98 1.47 5.22
C ARG A 452 -22.95 2.49 4.07
N ILE A 453 -23.53 2.16 2.91
CA ILE A 453 -23.71 3.10 1.79
C ILE A 453 -24.53 4.32 2.23
N GLN A 454 -25.64 4.12 2.94
CA GLN A 454 -26.50 5.22 3.37
C GLN A 454 -25.84 6.10 4.43
N ARG A 455 -25.04 5.50 5.31
CA ARG A 455 -24.33 6.24 6.38
C ARG A 455 -23.19 7.07 5.82
N ASP A 456 -22.37 6.47 4.96
CA ASP A 456 -21.22 7.14 4.38
C ASP A 456 -20.84 6.54 3.01
N PRO A 457 -21.50 7.02 1.92
CA PRO A 457 -21.31 6.43 0.60
C PRO A 457 -19.92 6.68 0.03
N GLY A 458 -19.21 7.71 0.52
CA GLY A 458 -17.84 8.02 0.11
C GLY A 458 -16.79 7.13 0.76
N TYR A 459 -17.12 6.44 1.85
CA TYR A 459 -16.21 5.55 2.59
C TYR A 459 -16.52 4.06 2.40
N CYS A 460 -17.34 3.72 1.41
CA CYS A 460 -17.57 2.33 1.00
C CYS A 460 -16.24 1.68 0.57
N GLY A 461 -15.81 0.63 1.28
CA GLY A 461 -14.52 -0.03 1.07
C GLY A 461 -13.50 0.21 2.21
N SER A 462 -13.70 1.23 3.05
CA SER A 462 -12.78 1.57 4.16
C SER A 462 -12.68 0.52 5.26
N TYR A 463 -13.66 -0.37 5.34
CA TYR A 463 -13.62 -1.56 6.19
C TYR A 463 -13.00 -2.72 5.42
N ALA A 464 -12.00 -3.39 6.00
CA ALA A 464 -11.18 -4.39 5.32
C ALA A 464 -11.99 -5.52 4.66
N MET A 465 -13.06 -6.01 5.32
CA MET A 465 -13.92 -7.04 4.72
C MET A 465 -14.64 -6.54 3.47
N ASP A 466 -15.04 -5.26 3.47
CA ASP A 466 -15.71 -4.64 2.33
C ASP A 466 -14.73 -4.48 1.17
N ALA A 467 -13.54 -3.93 1.42
CA ALA A 467 -12.48 -3.81 0.42
C ALA A 467 -12.10 -5.16 -0.19
N MET A 468 -11.91 -6.20 0.63
CA MET A 468 -11.59 -7.52 0.10
C MET A 468 -12.73 -8.12 -0.72
N ALA A 469 -13.98 -8.02 -0.26
CA ALA A 469 -15.13 -8.55 -1.01
C ALA A 469 -15.33 -7.81 -2.34
N MET A 470 -15.18 -6.49 -2.35
CA MET A 470 -15.20 -5.68 -3.58
C MET A 470 -14.05 -6.08 -4.52
N ALA A 471 -12.85 -6.29 -3.99
CA ALA A 471 -11.71 -6.69 -4.80
C ALA A 471 -11.92 -8.07 -5.45
N LEU A 472 -12.40 -9.06 -4.69
CA LEU A 472 -12.71 -10.39 -5.20
C LEU A 472 -13.81 -10.35 -6.27
N HIS A 473 -14.88 -9.57 -6.04
CA HIS A 473 -15.94 -9.36 -7.02
C HIS A 473 -15.38 -8.81 -8.34
N ASN A 474 -14.60 -7.73 -8.27
CA ASN A 474 -14.08 -7.05 -9.45
C ASN A 474 -13.08 -7.92 -10.22
N ILE A 475 -12.23 -8.67 -9.52
CA ILE A 475 -11.30 -9.63 -10.17
C ILE A 475 -12.07 -10.79 -10.81
N TYR A 476 -13.08 -11.34 -10.14
CA TYR A 476 -13.87 -12.45 -10.67
C TYR A 476 -14.55 -12.07 -11.99
N TYR A 477 -15.16 -10.88 -11.99
CA TYR A 477 -15.95 -10.35 -13.11
C TYR A 477 -15.15 -9.54 -14.14
N THR A 478 -13.81 -9.63 -14.15
CA THR A 478 -12.96 -9.02 -15.19
C THR A 478 -11.89 -9.99 -15.67
N ASP A 479 -11.45 -9.85 -16.92
CA ASP A 479 -10.56 -10.83 -17.59
C ASP A 479 -9.17 -10.28 -17.93
N ASN A 480 -8.89 -9.03 -17.53
CA ASN A 480 -7.58 -8.40 -17.71
C ASN A 480 -7.34 -7.33 -16.65
N PHE A 481 -6.07 -6.93 -16.51
CA PHE A 481 -5.61 -5.96 -15.53
C PHE A 481 -6.30 -4.59 -15.67
N VAL A 482 -6.43 -4.09 -16.91
CA VAL A 482 -7.00 -2.77 -17.19
C VAL A 482 -8.45 -2.71 -16.75
N ASP A 483 -9.25 -3.69 -17.16
CA ASP A 483 -10.67 -3.74 -16.82
C ASP A 483 -10.89 -3.89 -15.31
N ALA A 484 -10.05 -4.68 -14.62
CA ALA A 484 -10.11 -4.82 -13.16
C ALA A 484 -9.89 -3.48 -12.43
N ILE A 485 -8.85 -2.74 -12.82
CA ILE A 485 -8.54 -1.43 -12.24
C ILE A 485 -9.66 -0.43 -12.56
N LEU A 486 -10.05 -0.31 -13.83
CA LEU A 486 -11.05 0.68 -14.24
C LEU A 486 -12.43 0.41 -13.62
N LEU A 487 -12.86 -0.86 -13.55
CA LEU A 487 -14.11 -1.22 -12.88
C LEU A 487 -14.07 -0.74 -11.42
N THR A 488 -12.99 -1.06 -10.72
CA THR A 488 -12.83 -0.75 -9.29
C THR A 488 -12.81 0.75 -9.03
N THR A 489 -12.01 1.51 -9.78
CA THR A 489 -11.89 2.96 -9.53
C THR A 489 -13.19 3.69 -9.86
N ASN A 490 -13.89 3.30 -10.94
CA ASN A 490 -15.15 3.92 -11.32
C ASN A 490 -16.34 3.52 -10.41
N MET A 491 -16.21 2.49 -9.57
CA MET A 491 -17.18 2.22 -8.49
C MET A 491 -17.14 3.29 -7.38
N ARG A 492 -16.09 4.12 -7.31
CA ARG A 492 -15.90 5.18 -6.30
C ARG A 492 -15.92 4.63 -4.86
N GLY A 493 -16.26 5.45 -3.88
CA GLY A 493 -16.10 5.13 -2.47
C GLY A 493 -14.64 5.30 -2.05
N ASP A 494 -14.11 4.30 -1.37
CA ASP A 494 -12.71 4.19 -0.95
C ASP A 494 -11.85 3.61 -2.10
N SER A 495 -11.93 4.25 -3.25
CA SER A 495 -11.51 3.68 -4.53
C SER A 495 -10.01 3.54 -4.71
N ASP A 496 -9.20 4.35 -4.04
CA ASP A 496 -7.75 4.19 -3.98
C ASP A 496 -7.37 2.91 -3.25
N SER A 497 -7.92 2.65 -2.06
CA SER A 497 -7.62 1.45 -1.28
C SER A 497 -8.16 0.16 -1.88
N VAL A 498 -9.40 0.17 -2.36
CA VAL A 498 -9.91 -1.00 -3.10
C VAL A 498 -9.12 -1.18 -4.41
N GLY A 499 -8.76 -0.08 -5.08
CA GLY A 499 -7.90 -0.07 -6.26
C GLY A 499 -6.53 -0.71 -5.97
N ALA A 500 -5.90 -0.36 -4.86
CA ALA A 500 -4.62 -0.90 -4.41
C ALA A 500 -4.70 -2.41 -4.13
N VAL A 501 -5.78 -2.89 -3.48
CA VAL A 501 -6.00 -4.32 -3.24
C VAL A 501 -6.25 -5.08 -4.55
N VAL A 502 -7.09 -4.53 -5.45
CA VAL A 502 -7.33 -5.10 -6.79
C VAL A 502 -6.04 -5.13 -7.60
N GLY A 503 -5.23 -4.07 -7.54
CA GLY A 503 -3.96 -3.98 -8.23
C GLY A 503 -2.96 -5.05 -7.82
N GLN A 504 -2.91 -5.40 -6.53
CA GLN A 504 -2.11 -6.52 -6.03
C GLN A 504 -2.54 -7.85 -6.67
N ILE A 505 -3.83 -8.16 -6.61
CA ILE A 505 -4.37 -9.43 -7.11
C ILE A 505 -4.27 -9.50 -8.64
N ALA A 506 -4.73 -8.46 -9.35
CA ALA A 506 -4.69 -8.37 -10.80
C ALA A 506 -3.25 -8.43 -11.31
N GLY A 507 -2.33 -7.69 -10.70
CA GLY A 507 -0.92 -7.72 -11.07
C GLY A 507 -0.31 -9.12 -10.93
N ALA A 508 -0.59 -9.79 -9.80
CA ALA A 508 -0.11 -11.14 -9.54
C ALA A 508 -0.70 -12.19 -10.51
N ILE A 509 -1.94 -12.01 -11.00
CA ILE A 509 -2.59 -12.92 -11.97
C ILE A 509 -2.10 -12.66 -13.40
N TYR A 510 -2.12 -11.39 -13.83
CA TYR A 510 -1.99 -11.02 -15.24
C TYR A 510 -0.54 -10.74 -15.67
N GLY A 511 0.36 -10.41 -14.72
CA GLY A 511 1.75 -10.07 -14.99
C GLY A 511 1.94 -8.72 -15.69
N LEU A 512 3.20 -8.27 -15.79
CA LEU A 512 3.57 -6.94 -16.27
C LEU A 512 3.17 -6.69 -17.72
N ARG A 513 3.20 -7.72 -18.58
CA ARG A 513 2.83 -7.58 -20.00
C ARG A 513 1.41 -7.01 -20.19
N GLN A 514 0.49 -7.28 -19.26
CA GLN A 514 -0.88 -6.75 -19.30
C GLN A 514 -1.04 -5.38 -18.61
N THR A 515 0.02 -4.86 -17.99
CA THR A 515 0.02 -3.54 -17.36
C THR A 515 0.32 -2.47 -18.42
N PRO A 516 -0.52 -1.44 -18.58
CA PRO A 516 -0.25 -0.36 -19.51
C PRO A 516 1.05 0.38 -19.17
N ARG A 517 2.02 0.37 -20.10
CA ARG A 517 3.30 1.06 -19.97
C ARG A 517 3.14 2.53 -19.54
N GLN A 518 2.19 3.23 -20.14
CA GLN A 518 1.93 4.64 -19.85
C GLN A 518 1.51 4.86 -18.39
N TRP A 519 0.73 3.96 -17.78
CA TRP A 519 0.33 4.08 -16.38
C TRP A 519 1.54 3.90 -15.46
N LEU A 520 2.39 2.92 -15.75
CA LEU A 520 3.64 2.70 -15.01
C LEU A 520 4.58 3.91 -15.12
N GLU A 521 4.80 4.43 -16.32
CA GLU A 521 5.63 5.63 -16.53
C GLU A 521 5.05 6.85 -15.79
N THR A 522 3.71 6.97 -15.74
CA THR A 522 3.01 8.07 -15.05
C THR A 522 3.18 8.01 -13.53
N ILE A 523 3.23 6.83 -12.90
CA ILE A 523 3.54 6.74 -11.46
C ILE A 523 5.03 6.92 -11.18
N LEU A 524 5.91 6.34 -12.01
CA LEU A 524 7.36 6.38 -11.81
C LEU A 524 7.96 7.77 -12.02
N GLN A 525 7.27 8.67 -12.71
CA GLN A 525 7.72 10.07 -12.80
C GLN A 525 7.84 10.71 -11.41
N TRP A 526 7.02 10.28 -10.44
CA TRP A 526 6.99 10.77 -9.05
C TRP A 526 7.96 10.05 -8.11
N ASP A 527 8.63 9.00 -8.58
CA ASP A 527 9.75 8.37 -7.86
C ASP A 527 10.94 9.34 -7.82
N TYR A 528 11.02 10.16 -6.76
CA TYR A 528 12.02 11.23 -6.61
C TYR A 528 13.44 10.73 -6.87
N ASN A 529 13.73 9.49 -6.42
CA ASN A 529 15.06 8.91 -6.40
C ASN A 529 15.32 7.88 -7.49
N ARG A 530 14.29 7.48 -8.25
CA ARG A 530 14.34 6.35 -9.19
C ARG A 530 14.80 5.06 -8.52
N ASP A 531 14.35 4.82 -7.29
CA ASP A 531 14.77 3.68 -6.49
C ASP A 531 13.67 2.65 -6.22
N ILE A 532 12.42 2.90 -6.63
CA ILE A 532 11.32 1.93 -6.46
C ILE A 532 11.63 0.63 -7.20
N LEU A 533 12.02 0.73 -8.47
CA LEU A 533 12.34 -0.46 -9.28
C LEU A 533 13.60 -1.17 -8.79
N LEU A 534 14.57 -0.41 -8.25
CA LEU A 534 15.78 -0.96 -7.65
C LEU A 534 15.44 -1.76 -6.38
N ARG A 535 14.62 -1.20 -5.48
CA ARG A 535 14.16 -1.89 -4.25
C ARG A 535 13.45 -3.19 -4.59
N LEU A 536 12.55 -3.18 -5.57
CA LEU A 536 11.86 -4.39 -6.03
C LEU A 536 12.84 -5.42 -6.61
N SER A 537 13.80 -4.97 -7.42
CA SER A 537 14.82 -5.85 -8.02
C SER A 537 15.70 -6.49 -6.94
N ILE A 538 16.13 -5.73 -5.92
CA ILE A 538 16.91 -6.23 -4.79
C ILE A 538 16.12 -7.29 -4.02
N ILE A 539 14.86 -7.00 -3.67
CA ILE A 539 14.02 -7.93 -2.92
C ILE A 539 13.76 -9.22 -3.70
N TYR A 540 13.50 -9.12 -5.01
CA TYR A 540 13.22 -10.31 -5.80
C TYR A 540 14.48 -11.15 -6.04
N SER A 541 15.57 -10.52 -6.50
CA SER A 541 16.78 -11.25 -6.92
C SER A 541 17.75 -11.58 -5.78
N HIS A 542 17.66 -10.87 -4.65
CA HIS A 542 18.66 -10.90 -3.59
C HIS A 542 20.08 -10.59 -4.10
N ASP A 543 20.15 -9.69 -5.07
CA ASP A 543 21.36 -9.22 -5.73
C ASP A 543 21.21 -7.74 -6.12
N LEU A 544 22.34 -7.09 -6.41
CA LEU A 544 22.47 -5.76 -7.00
C LEU A 544 22.97 -5.79 -8.47
N SER A 545 23.19 -6.98 -9.03
CA SER A 545 23.71 -7.19 -10.40
C SER A 545 22.77 -6.69 -11.49
#